data_AF-A0A1Q9JGR8-F1
#
_entry.id   AF-A0A1Q9JGR8-F1
#
_cell.length_a   1.000
_cell.length_b   1.000
_cell.length_c   1.000
_cell.angle_alpha   90.00
_cell.angle_beta   90.00
_cell.angle_gamma   90.00
#
_symmetry.space_group_name_H-M   'P 1'
#
loop_
_entity.id
_entity.type
_entity.pdbx_description
1 polymer ?
#
loop_
_entity_poly.entity_id
_entity_poly.type
_entity_poly.pdbx_seq_one_letter_code
_entity_poly.pdbx_strand_id
1 'polypeptide(L)'
;MSKEKKLAKKQAKLDAKKAKLDAKRAKKEARYASLKSPSSAAADTAPVSAFDTPQRPVKPRKPFYRRWWFYVAIVILIVLIISGISSLFAPSIKDDFNLNGTGTLHGLAYKYPSSWTPSSKNDKDSATYTLKKDGKALGSFTLAYSGSGDLANKPISIAEFKTEKDQSIDEYEKLSVSGAEKVLYCKTSFTKGDDPWVSRSVLVYKDNVTFAIDIRAKESAMDDDTAKKLINGVDFKNFKSGVTIRKLSASYFGPTKAGTAISDKSKIVVYAKFSNGADGNLSDWHVTNPQKLATDKTSVIKIKCQDKTAKLKIVCSTMSKSNYMAHCKTYSYSDLTHKSTGKLQGALVKATGKVTQVIGSGEYLIDVGGDWDFGKYVHIVSSGNEGKVVEDDTITVYGKVAGDFQYETVLGANKTIPEINAKYINR
;
A
#
# COMPACT_ATOMS: atom_id res chain seq x y z
N MET A 1 34.61 14.48 -14.86
CA MET A 1 34.33 14.13 -13.46
C MET A 1 33.92 12.67 -13.35
N SER A 2 34.66 11.86 -12.58
CA SER A 2 34.40 10.43 -12.33
C SER A 2 32.95 10.18 -11.87
N LYS A 3 32.37 9.04 -12.29
CA LYS A 3 31.02 8.57 -11.89
C LYS A 3 30.83 8.57 -10.36
N GLU A 4 31.89 8.32 -9.60
CA GLU A 4 31.87 8.33 -8.13
C GLU A 4 31.63 9.72 -7.54
N LYS A 5 32.21 10.78 -8.12
CA LYS A 5 31.97 12.17 -7.66
C LYS A 5 30.50 12.60 -7.91
N LYS A 6 29.86 12.07 -8.96
CA LYS A 6 28.43 12.31 -9.22
C LYS A 6 27.54 11.57 -8.22
N LEU A 7 27.91 10.33 -7.84
CA LEU A 7 27.18 9.54 -6.85
C LEU A 7 27.28 10.16 -5.45
N ALA A 8 28.48 10.57 -5.03
CA ALA A 8 28.70 11.25 -3.75
C ALA A 8 27.92 12.57 -3.65
N LYS A 9 27.90 13.38 -4.72
CA LYS A 9 27.10 14.63 -4.76
C LYS A 9 25.59 14.36 -4.71
N LYS A 10 25.12 13.23 -5.24
CA LYS A 10 23.71 12.83 -5.18
C LYS A 10 23.33 12.34 -3.78
N GLN A 11 24.20 11.56 -3.14
CA GLN A 11 24.00 11.10 -1.76
C GLN A 11 23.99 12.28 -0.77
N ALA A 12 24.95 13.20 -0.87
CA ALA A 12 24.97 14.41 -0.03
C ALA A 12 23.71 15.28 -0.19
N LYS A 13 23.15 15.37 -1.40
CA LYS A 13 21.86 16.07 -1.64
C LYS A 13 20.67 15.34 -1.02
N LEU A 14 20.69 14.01 -1.01
CA LEU A 14 19.65 13.18 -0.39
C LEU A 14 19.68 13.34 1.13
N ASP A 15 20.87 13.29 1.72
CA ASP A 15 21.08 13.42 3.17
C ASP A 15 20.68 14.82 3.66
N ALA A 16 21.03 15.87 2.89
CA ALA A 16 20.61 17.24 3.19
C ALA A 16 19.09 17.43 3.08
N LYS A 17 18.40 16.73 2.16
CA LYS A 17 16.93 16.74 2.07
C LYS A 17 16.30 16.02 3.25
N LYS A 18 16.85 14.88 3.67
CA LYS A 18 16.38 14.11 4.84
C LYS A 18 16.50 14.92 6.12
N ALA A 19 17.66 15.57 6.35
CA ALA A 19 17.87 16.44 7.51
C ALA A 19 16.87 17.62 7.57
N LYS A 20 16.53 18.23 6.42
CA LYS A 20 15.51 19.29 6.36
C LYS A 20 14.10 18.77 6.68
N LEU A 21 13.78 17.53 6.30
CA LEU A 21 12.49 16.91 6.60
C LEU A 21 12.38 16.58 8.10
N ASP A 22 13.45 16.03 8.68
CA ASP A 22 13.50 15.67 10.09
C ASP A 22 13.43 16.93 10.98
N ALA A 23 14.10 18.02 10.59
CA ALA A 23 13.97 19.32 11.26
C ALA A 23 12.54 19.89 11.19
N LYS A 24 11.83 19.71 10.07
CA LYS A 24 10.41 20.11 9.94
C LYS A 24 9.49 19.26 10.81
N ARG A 25 9.74 17.95 10.93
CA ARG A 25 8.99 17.04 11.81
C ARG A 25 9.21 17.41 13.28
N ALA A 26 10.46 17.61 13.71
CA ALA A 26 10.79 18.04 15.07
C ALA A 26 10.11 19.37 15.43
N LYS A 27 10.08 20.34 14.50
CA LYS A 27 9.40 21.63 14.73
C LYS A 27 7.87 21.49 14.84
N LYS A 28 7.28 20.54 14.12
CA LYS A 28 5.84 20.23 14.19
C LYS A 28 5.49 19.50 15.50
N GLU A 29 6.33 18.56 15.93
CA GLU A 29 6.16 17.84 17.20
C GLU A 29 6.33 18.77 18.40
N ALA A 30 7.31 19.68 18.39
CA ALA A 30 7.47 20.71 19.42
C ALA A 30 6.24 21.64 19.52
N ARG A 31 5.64 22.01 18.38
CA ARG A 31 4.41 22.82 18.35
C ARG A 31 3.19 22.05 18.87
N TYR A 32 3.15 20.74 18.67
CA TYR A 32 2.07 19.89 19.19
C TYR A 32 2.20 19.66 20.70
N ALA A 33 3.44 19.58 21.21
CA ALA A 33 3.73 19.49 22.65
C ALA A 33 3.37 20.80 23.39
N SER A 34 3.65 21.97 22.80
CA SER A 34 3.30 23.26 23.42
C SER A 34 1.79 23.54 23.48
N LEU A 35 0.99 22.86 22.65
CA LEU A 35 -0.47 22.97 22.63
C LEU A 35 -1.15 22.06 23.67
N LYS A 36 -0.41 21.19 24.37
CA LYS A 36 -0.95 20.21 25.33
C LYS A 36 -0.68 20.54 26.80
N SER A 37 -0.06 21.69 27.11
CA SER A 37 0.14 22.12 28.50
C SER A 37 -1.14 22.75 29.08
N PRO A 38 -1.69 22.26 30.20
CA PRO A 38 -2.79 22.93 30.88
C PRO A 38 -2.27 24.17 31.62
N SER A 39 -2.87 25.33 31.33
CA SER A 39 -2.70 26.55 32.13
C SER A 39 -3.54 26.43 33.40
N SER A 40 -2.89 26.41 34.57
CA SER A 40 -3.55 26.72 35.84
C SER A 40 -3.35 28.21 36.14
N ALA A 41 -4.45 28.95 36.21
CA ALA A 41 -4.50 30.27 36.81
C ALA A 41 -5.40 30.15 38.05
N ALA A 42 -4.82 30.47 39.21
CA ALA A 42 -5.56 30.70 40.45
C ALA A 42 -5.50 32.19 40.79
N ALA A 43 -6.60 32.68 41.32
CA ALA A 43 -6.89 34.06 41.71
C ALA A 43 -6.10 34.53 42.93
N ASP A 44 -6.03 35.85 43.16
CA ASP A 44 -6.41 36.45 44.45
C ASP A 44 -6.46 37.99 44.44
N THR A 45 -7.19 38.50 45.43
CA THR A 45 -7.84 39.81 45.61
C THR A 45 -6.99 40.91 46.30
N ALA A 46 -7.24 42.18 45.90
CA ALA A 46 -7.21 43.53 46.55
C ALA A 46 -6.76 43.77 48.03
N PRO A 47 -6.63 45.02 48.58
CA PRO A 47 -6.39 46.40 48.02
C PRO A 47 -5.35 47.27 48.83
N VAL A 48 -5.34 48.60 48.56
CA VAL A 48 -5.04 49.81 49.38
C VAL A 48 -3.66 50.55 49.28
N SER A 49 -3.81 51.86 49.01
CA SER A 49 -3.12 53.03 49.62
C SER A 49 -1.96 53.73 48.89
N ALA A 50 -2.09 55.06 48.83
CA ALA A 50 -1.28 56.07 48.17
C ALA A 50 -0.07 56.54 49.00
N PHE A 51 1.00 57.00 48.34
CA PHE A 51 1.88 58.09 48.78
C PHE A 51 2.62 58.76 47.59
N ASP A 52 2.58 60.09 47.56
CA ASP A 52 3.40 61.08 46.82
C ASP A 52 4.92 60.83 46.96
N THR A 53 5.92 61.23 46.14
CA THR A 53 6.26 62.38 45.26
C THR A 53 7.61 62.03 44.53
N PRO A 54 8.34 62.90 43.78
CA PRO A 54 8.03 63.85 42.71
C PRO A 54 8.78 63.52 41.37
N GLN A 55 8.34 64.17 40.29
CA GLN A 55 8.87 64.04 38.93
C GLN A 55 10.27 64.67 38.71
N ARG A 56 11.10 64.04 37.87
CA ARG A 56 12.25 64.65 37.19
C ARG A 56 11.92 64.95 35.72
N PRO A 57 12.46 66.03 35.13
CA PRO A 57 11.98 66.59 33.85
C PRO A 57 12.24 65.69 32.65
N VAL A 58 11.19 65.43 31.85
CA VAL A 58 11.26 64.72 30.57
C VAL A 58 11.72 65.69 29.49
N LYS A 59 12.93 65.48 28.95
CA LYS A 59 13.40 66.14 27.71
C LYS A 59 12.45 65.80 26.55
N PRO A 60 12.04 66.77 25.69
CA PRO A 60 11.13 66.50 24.58
C PRO A 60 11.76 65.50 23.60
N ARG A 61 11.12 64.33 23.43
CA ARG A 61 11.51 63.35 22.42
C ARG A 61 11.07 63.89 21.05
N LYS A 62 12.05 64.08 20.14
CA LYS A 62 11.79 64.41 18.72
C LYS A 62 10.71 63.50 18.15
N PRO A 63 9.74 64.02 17.37
CA PRO A 63 8.64 63.21 16.90
C PRO A 63 9.15 62.08 16.01
N PHE A 64 8.56 60.91 16.24
CA PHE A 64 9.05 59.60 15.81
C PHE A 64 9.27 59.47 14.29
N TYR A 65 8.52 60.23 13.49
CA TYR A 65 8.55 60.19 12.02
C TYR A 65 9.76 60.85 11.36
N ARG A 66 10.65 61.53 12.11
CA ARG A 66 11.88 62.15 11.57
C ARG A 66 13.10 61.24 11.58
N ARG A 67 12.99 60.01 12.08
CA ARG A 67 14.10 59.05 12.10
C ARG A 67 14.09 58.23 10.81
N TRP A 68 15.24 58.07 10.17
CA TRP A 68 15.38 57.38 8.87
C TRP A 68 14.74 55.97 8.84
N TRP A 69 14.82 55.25 9.96
CA TRP A 69 14.23 53.91 10.10
C TRP A 69 12.68 53.90 10.03
N PHE A 70 12.00 55.02 10.28
CA PHE A 70 10.54 55.13 10.13
C PHE A 70 10.12 55.07 8.66
N TYR A 71 10.87 55.74 7.78
CA TYR A 71 10.65 55.64 6.33
C TYR A 71 11.02 54.26 5.80
N VAL A 72 12.07 53.62 6.33
CA VAL A 72 12.40 52.21 6.01
C VAL A 72 11.25 51.27 6.41
N ALA A 73 10.64 51.46 7.57
CA ALA A 73 9.49 50.67 8.00
C ALA A 73 8.25 50.87 7.12
N ILE A 74 7.97 52.11 6.68
CA ILE A 74 6.88 52.41 5.74
C ILE A 74 7.14 51.75 4.37
N VAL A 75 8.37 51.81 3.87
CA VAL A 75 8.74 51.17 2.60
C VAL A 75 8.60 49.64 2.70
N ILE A 76 8.99 49.03 3.83
CA ILE A 76 8.79 47.59 4.06
C ILE A 76 7.30 47.25 4.13
N LEU A 77 6.48 48.07 4.80
CA LEU A 77 5.03 47.86 4.85
C LEU A 77 4.39 47.98 3.46
N ILE A 78 4.80 48.97 2.67
CA ILE A 78 4.34 49.15 1.28
C ILE A 78 4.79 47.99 0.40
N VAL A 79 6.02 47.48 0.54
CA VAL A 79 6.50 46.30 -0.18
C VAL A 79 5.75 45.03 0.24
N LEU A 80 5.41 44.87 1.52
CA LEU A 80 4.59 43.76 2.00
C LEU A 80 3.14 43.86 1.52
N ILE A 81 2.58 45.06 1.44
CA ILE A 81 1.24 45.32 0.88
C ILE A 81 1.25 45.07 -0.64
N ILE A 82 2.22 45.57 -1.38
CA ILE A 82 2.35 45.35 -2.83
C ILE A 82 2.56 43.86 -3.14
N SER A 83 3.38 43.15 -2.36
CA SER A 83 3.62 41.70 -2.50
C SER A 83 2.37 40.87 -2.13
N GLY A 84 1.57 41.35 -1.16
CA GLY A 84 0.26 40.77 -0.81
C GLY A 84 -0.86 41.09 -1.80
N ILE A 85 -0.78 42.19 -2.55
CA ILE A 85 -1.75 42.53 -3.59
C ILE A 85 -1.57 41.64 -4.83
N SER A 86 -0.33 41.24 -5.17
CA SER A 86 -0.08 40.34 -6.30
C SER A 86 -0.73 38.95 -6.17
N SER A 87 -1.00 38.47 -4.95
CA SER A 87 -1.73 37.19 -4.75
C SER A 87 -3.25 37.33 -4.88
N LEU A 88 -3.80 38.54 -4.80
CA LEU A 88 -5.24 38.82 -4.99
C LEU A 88 -5.66 38.85 -6.47
N PHE A 89 -4.70 38.86 -7.41
CA PHE A 89 -4.94 38.89 -8.85
C PHE A 89 -4.34 37.68 -9.59
N ALA A 90 -3.95 36.63 -8.86
CA ALA A 90 -3.47 35.41 -9.50
C ALA A 90 -4.63 34.78 -10.31
N PRO A 91 -4.41 34.42 -11.59
CA PRO A 91 -5.44 33.79 -12.41
C PRO A 91 -6.00 32.53 -11.75
N SER A 92 -7.32 32.43 -11.66
CA SER A 92 -8.01 31.26 -11.13
C SER A 92 -8.71 30.47 -12.23
N ILE A 93 -8.88 29.16 -12.02
CA ILE A 93 -9.76 28.34 -12.87
C ILE A 93 -11.23 28.76 -12.78
N LYS A 94 -11.61 29.53 -11.75
CA LYS A 94 -12.96 30.04 -11.51
C LYS A 94 -13.32 31.24 -12.39
N ASP A 95 -12.34 32.04 -12.79
CA ASP A 95 -12.56 33.35 -13.44
C ASP A 95 -13.35 33.21 -14.76
N ASP A 96 -13.20 32.08 -15.45
CA ASP A 96 -13.86 31.77 -16.73
C ASP A 96 -14.81 30.56 -16.62
N PHE A 97 -15.32 30.27 -15.42
CA PHE A 97 -16.09 29.05 -15.17
C PHE A 97 -17.55 29.18 -15.64
N ASN A 98 -17.84 28.64 -16.82
CA ASN A 98 -19.20 28.45 -17.31
C ASN A 98 -19.41 27.03 -17.86
N LEU A 99 -20.08 26.18 -17.08
CA LEU A 99 -20.23 24.74 -17.32
C LEU A 99 -21.34 24.42 -18.36
N ASN A 100 -21.24 25.02 -19.55
CA ASN A 100 -22.23 24.89 -20.63
C ASN A 100 -21.79 23.98 -21.78
N GLY A 101 -20.49 23.68 -21.89
CA GLY A 101 -20.02 22.68 -22.83
C GLY A 101 -20.59 21.31 -22.47
N THR A 102 -20.98 20.51 -23.46
CA THR A 102 -21.54 19.16 -23.26
C THR A 102 -20.80 18.14 -24.11
N GLY A 103 -20.66 16.94 -23.59
CA GLY A 103 -20.04 15.83 -24.29
C GLY A 103 -20.55 14.48 -23.78
N THR A 104 -20.16 13.43 -24.50
CA THR A 104 -20.48 12.04 -24.13
C THR A 104 -19.23 11.18 -24.28
N LEU A 105 -18.92 10.34 -23.30
CA LEU A 105 -17.80 9.39 -23.33
C LEU A 105 -18.31 8.02 -22.89
N HIS A 106 -18.26 7.00 -23.76
CA HIS A 106 -18.81 5.67 -23.46
C HIS A 106 -20.28 5.70 -22.96
N GLY A 107 -21.09 6.61 -23.50
CA GLY A 107 -22.49 6.81 -23.07
C GLY A 107 -22.67 7.62 -21.78
N LEU A 108 -21.57 8.02 -21.12
CA LEU A 108 -21.60 8.92 -19.97
C LEU A 108 -21.66 10.38 -20.45
N ALA A 109 -22.78 11.04 -20.17
CA ALA A 109 -22.92 12.47 -20.42
C ALA A 109 -22.12 13.28 -19.40
N TYR A 110 -21.44 14.33 -19.85
CA TYR A 110 -20.70 15.23 -18.99
C TYR A 110 -20.76 16.67 -19.49
N LYS A 111 -20.53 17.60 -18.57
CA LYS A 111 -20.36 19.01 -18.88
C LYS A 111 -18.92 19.46 -18.64
N TYR A 112 -18.48 20.45 -19.39
CA TYR A 112 -17.18 21.08 -19.26
C TYR A 112 -17.28 22.60 -19.44
N PRO A 113 -16.29 23.38 -18.96
CA PRO A 113 -16.33 24.82 -19.12
C PRO A 113 -16.18 25.20 -20.60
N SER A 114 -17.13 25.95 -21.16
CA SER A 114 -17.15 26.26 -22.60
C SER A 114 -15.97 27.14 -23.06
N SER A 115 -15.34 27.85 -22.12
CA SER A 115 -14.11 28.63 -22.32
C SER A 115 -12.86 27.76 -22.46
N TRP A 116 -12.93 26.46 -22.14
CA TRP A 116 -11.78 25.57 -22.16
C TRP A 116 -11.65 24.89 -23.52
N THR A 117 -10.42 24.79 -24.00
CA THR A 117 -10.14 24.23 -25.33
C THR A 117 -9.95 22.72 -25.26
N PRO A 118 -10.60 21.92 -26.13
CA PRO A 118 -10.36 20.49 -26.19
C PRO A 118 -8.91 20.20 -26.59
N SER A 119 -8.32 19.17 -25.98
CA SER A 119 -6.96 18.72 -26.27
C SER A 119 -6.93 17.94 -27.59
N SER A 120 -5.83 18.09 -28.34
CA SER A 120 -5.56 17.26 -29.52
C SER A 120 -5.26 15.79 -29.19
N LYS A 121 -5.07 15.47 -27.90
CA LYS A 121 -4.83 14.10 -27.40
C LYS A 121 -6.10 13.35 -27.02
N ASN A 122 -7.28 13.93 -27.27
CA ASN A 122 -8.53 13.24 -27.01
C ASN A 122 -8.64 12.01 -27.91
N ASP A 123 -9.19 10.94 -27.34
CA ASP A 123 -9.42 9.69 -28.06
C ASP A 123 -10.79 9.12 -27.67
N LYS A 124 -11.06 7.88 -28.07
CA LYS A 124 -12.33 7.20 -27.78
C LYS A 124 -12.56 6.92 -26.29
N ASP A 125 -11.51 6.93 -25.48
CA ASP A 125 -11.51 6.57 -24.07
C ASP A 125 -11.20 7.76 -23.15
N SER A 126 -10.86 8.94 -23.68
CA SER A 126 -10.51 10.11 -22.89
C SER A 126 -10.88 11.44 -23.56
N ALA A 127 -11.44 12.35 -22.78
CA ALA A 127 -11.69 13.74 -23.14
C ALA A 127 -11.00 14.69 -22.17
N THR A 128 -10.07 15.49 -22.68
CA THR A 128 -9.33 16.50 -21.95
C THR A 128 -9.63 17.90 -22.49
N TYR A 129 -9.80 18.85 -21.58
CA TYR A 129 -10.01 20.27 -21.86
C TYR A 129 -8.98 21.10 -21.09
N THR A 130 -8.39 22.10 -21.73
CA THR A 130 -7.31 22.92 -21.16
C THR A 130 -7.71 24.38 -21.12
N LEU A 131 -7.46 25.01 -19.98
CA LEU A 131 -7.51 26.46 -19.80
C LEU A 131 -6.11 27.04 -20.00
N LYS A 132 -6.01 28.04 -20.88
CA LYS A 132 -4.79 28.83 -21.06
C LYS A 132 -5.09 30.29 -20.78
N LYS A 133 -4.15 30.97 -20.13
CA LYS A 133 -4.15 32.44 -19.98
C LYS A 133 -2.81 32.96 -20.47
N ASP A 134 -2.83 33.98 -21.32
CA ASP A 134 -1.64 34.55 -21.96
C ASP A 134 -0.75 33.49 -22.64
N GLY A 135 -1.40 32.54 -23.32
CA GLY A 135 -0.74 31.42 -24.02
C GLY A 135 -0.17 30.32 -23.11
N LYS A 136 -0.19 30.48 -21.78
CA LYS A 136 0.33 29.51 -20.81
C LYS A 136 -0.79 28.66 -20.20
N ALA A 137 -0.53 27.37 -20.00
CA ALA A 137 -1.48 26.47 -19.35
C ALA A 137 -1.71 26.87 -17.88
N LEU A 138 -2.97 27.01 -17.50
CA LEU A 138 -3.40 27.34 -16.15
C LEU A 138 -4.04 26.13 -15.45
N GLY A 139 -4.81 25.34 -16.20
CA GLY A 139 -5.44 24.13 -15.70
C GLY A 139 -5.98 23.22 -16.79
N SER A 140 -6.42 22.03 -16.40
CA SER A 140 -7.02 21.04 -17.28
C SER A 140 -8.02 20.15 -16.55
N PHE A 141 -9.04 19.69 -17.26
CA PHE A 141 -10.05 18.74 -16.82
C PHE A 141 -10.00 17.56 -17.77
N THR A 142 -9.84 16.36 -17.23
CA THR A 142 -9.84 15.11 -17.99
C THR A 142 -10.91 14.19 -17.44
N LEU A 143 -11.73 13.65 -18.32
CA LEU A 143 -12.60 12.50 -18.06
C LEU A 143 -12.11 11.34 -18.91
N ALA A 144 -11.85 10.19 -18.29
CA ALA A 144 -11.36 9.00 -18.97
C ALA A 144 -12.14 7.74 -18.56
N TYR A 145 -12.43 6.88 -19.53
CA TYR A 145 -12.90 5.52 -19.29
C TYR A 145 -11.71 4.64 -18.90
N SER A 146 -11.71 4.18 -17.65
CA SER A 146 -10.60 3.40 -17.09
C SER A 146 -10.75 1.89 -17.27
N GLY A 147 -11.88 1.44 -17.82
CA GLY A 147 -12.15 0.03 -18.10
C GLY A 147 -13.27 -0.56 -17.26
N SER A 148 -13.48 -1.86 -17.44
CA SER A 148 -14.47 -2.64 -16.71
C SER A 148 -13.92 -3.17 -15.39
N GLY A 149 -14.79 -3.31 -14.40
CA GLY A 149 -14.44 -3.66 -13.03
C GLY A 149 -14.25 -2.43 -12.14
N ASP A 150 -14.04 -2.73 -10.87
CA ASP A 150 -13.97 -1.75 -9.79
C ASP A 150 -12.51 -1.41 -9.47
N LEU A 151 -12.05 -0.31 -10.08
CA LEU A 151 -10.74 0.28 -9.79
C LEU A 151 -10.81 1.30 -8.65
N ALA A 152 -12.01 1.65 -8.19
CA ALA A 152 -12.23 2.55 -7.05
C ALA A 152 -12.13 1.82 -5.69
N ASN A 153 -11.75 0.54 -5.68
CA ASN A 153 -11.77 -0.28 -4.48
C ASN A 153 -10.60 -0.06 -3.50
N LYS A 154 -9.45 0.46 -3.97
CA LYS A 154 -8.25 0.63 -3.14
C LYS A 154 -7.44 1.86 -3.52
N PRO A 155 -6.88 2.58 -2.53
CA PRO A 155 -5.91 3.67 -2.70
C PRO A 155 -4.77 3.40 -3.69
N ILE A 156 -4.24 2.17 -3.71
CA ILE A 156 -3.13 1.76 -4.59
C ILE A 156 -3.46 1.98 -6.07
N SER A 157 -4.72 1.81 -6.47
CA SER A 157 -5.15 2.00 -7.85
C SER A 157 -4.97 3.44 -8.32
N ILE A 158 -5.05 4.45 -7.44
CA ILE A 158 -4.77 5.84 -7.82
C ILE A 158 -3.28 6.14 -7.90
N ALA A 159 -2.45 5.49 -7.07
CA ALA A 159 -1.00 5.63 -7.16
C ALA A 159 -0.43 5.10 -8.49
N GLU A 160 -1.11 4.15 -9.12
CA GLU A 160 -0.81 3.64 -10.47
C GLU A 160 -1.20 4.65 -11.57
N PHE A 161 -2.10 5.60 -11.30
CA PHE A 161 -2.44 6.72 -12.20
C PHE A 161 -1.52 7.94 -12.07
N LYS A 162 -0.41 7.83 -11.33
CA LYS A 162 0.60 8.90 -11.30
C LYS A 162 1.20 9.09 -12.68
N THR A 163 0.87 10.20 -13.33
CA THR A 163 1.45 10.53 -14.64
C THR A 163 2.79 11.24 -14.51
N GLU A 164 3.11 11.79 -13.32
CA GLU A 164 4.32 12.58 -13.08
C GLU A 164 5.24 11.88 -12.07
N LYS A 165 6.56 11.92 -12.34
CA LYS A 165 7.58 11.22 -11.54
C LYS A 165 7.66 11.68 -10.08
N ASP A 166 7.26 12.92 -9.79
CA ASP A 166 7.35 13.55 -8.47
C ASP A 166 5.98 13.73 -7.76
N GLN A 167 4.91 13.07 -8.24
CA GLN A 167 3.57 13.24 -7.68
C GLN A 167 3.44 12.61 -6.28
N SER A 168 3.16 13.43 -5.27
CA SER A 168 2.81 12.99 -3.90
C SER A 168 1.30 12.91 -3.71
N ILE A 169 0.84 11.88 -3.00
CA ILE A 169 -0.56 11.81 -2.54
C ILE A 169 -0.58 12.48 -1.17
N ASP A 170 -1.34 13.57 -1.07
CA ASP A 170 -1.34 14.42 0.11
C ASP A 170 -2.47 14.01 1.07
N GLU A 171 -3.63 13.64 0.52
CA GLU A 171 -4.81 13.27 1.31
C GLU A 171 -5.81 12.40 0.52
N TYR A 172 -6.49 11.49 1.22
CA TYR A 172 -7.73 10.85 0.75
C TYR A 172 -8.89 11.46 1.52
N GLU A 173 -9.88 12.00 0.81
CA GLU A 173 -11.07 12.62 1.39
C GLU A 173 -12.33 11.86 0.91
N LYS A 174 -13.38 11.83 1.74
CA LYS A 174 -14.68 11.31 1.32
C LYS A 174 -15.37 12.34 0.42
N LEU A 175 -15.51 12.01 -0.86
CA LEU A 175 -16.32 12.77 -1.82
C LEU A 175 -17.54 11.93 -2.21
N SER A 176 -18.73 12.53 -2.13
CA SER A 176 -19.95 11.92 -2.66
C SER A 176 -20.19 12.42 -4.08
N VAL A 177 -20.42 11.51 -5.02
CA VAL A 177 -20.76 11.83 -6.41
C VAL A 177 -22.13 11.23 -6.69
N SER A 178 -23.08 12.06 -7.13
CA SER A 178 -24.46 11.62 -7.34
C SER A 178 -24.53 10.47 -8.35
N GLY A 179 -25.17 9.38 -7.98
CA GLY A 179 -25.37 8.21 -8.83
C GLY A 179 -24.20 7.22 -8.86
N ALA A 180 -23.03 7.56 -8.30
CA ALA A 180 -21.90 6.65 -8.20
C ALA A 180 -22.16 5.50 -7.20
N GLU A 181 -21.65 4.30 -7.50
CA GLU A 181 -21.68 3.18 -6.55
C GLU A 181 -20.50 3.25 -5.59
N LYS A 182 -19.31 3.58 -6.11
CA LYS A 182 -18.10 3.82 -5.30
C LYS A 182 -17.32 4.99 -5.86
N VAL A 183 -16.70 5.73 -4.96
CA VAL A 183 -15.88 6.90 -5.27
C VAL A 183 -14.60 6.79 -4.47
N LEU A 184 -13.47 6.96 -5.15
CA LEU A 184 -12.17 7.11 -4.53
C LEU A 184 -11.58 8.45 -4.98
N TYR A 185 -11.34 9.34 -4.03
CA TYR A 185 -10.90 10.70 -4.29
C TYR A 185 -9.58 10.98 -3.56
N CYS A 186 -8.66 11.65 -4.26
CA CYS A 186 -7.42 12.12 -3.66
C CYS A 186 -7.03 13.53 -4.11
N LYS A 187 -6.24 14.18 -3.26
CA LYS A 187 -5.51 15.40 -3.58
C LYS A 187 -4.03 15.07 -3.74
N THR A 188 -3.41 15.56 -4.81
CA THR A 188 -1.98 15.36 -5.06
C THR A 188 -1.30 16.66 -5.44
N SER A 189 0.01 16.74 -5.18
CA SER A 189 0.86 17.85 -5.59
C SER A 189 2.02 17.35 -6.46
N PHE A 190 2.46 18.16 -7.43
CA PHE A 190 3.58 17.86 -8.32
C PHE A 190 4.15 19.15 -8.91
N THR A 191 5.26 19.09 -9.64
CA THR A 191 5.85 20.24 -10.33
C THR A 191 5.93 20.00 -11.83
N LYS A 192 5.71 21.05 -12.62
CA LYS A 192 5.98 21.06 -14.06
C LYS A 192 7.01 22.14 -14.36
N GLY A 193 8.27 21.72 -14.53
CA GLY A 193 9.39 22.65 -14.42
C GLY A 193 9.49 23.19 -12.99
N ASP A 194 9.55 24.51 -12.84
CA ASP A 194 9.60 25.19 -11.53
C ASP A 194 8.22 25.59 -10.99
N ASP A 195 7.14 25.41 -11.77
CA ASP A 195 5.80 25.76 -11.35
C ASP A 195 5.21 24.66 -10.45
N PRO A 196 4.63 25.00 -9.28
CA PRO A 196 3.88 24.07 -8.46
C PRO A 196 2.46 23.84 -9.02
N TRP A 197 2.05 22.58 -9.05
CA TRP A 197 0.76 22.14 -9.54
C TRP A 197 0.10 21.20 -8.53
N VAL A 198 -1.22 21.19 -8.56
CA VAL A 198 -2.04 20.27 -7.77
C VAL A 198 -3.02 19.54 -8.67
N SER A 199 -3.42 18.34 -8.24
CA SER A 199 -4.49 17.57 -8.85
C SER A 199 -5.60 17.24 -7.85
N ARG A 200 -6.81 17.11 -8.40
CA ARG A 200 -7.99 16.54 -7.78
C ARG A 200 -8.42 15.38 -8.64
N SER A 201 -8.07 14.16 -8.20
CA SER A 201 -8.30 12.94 -8.97
C SER A 201 -9.38 12.10 -8.31
N VAL A 202 -10.34 11.65 -9.11
CA VAL A 202 -11.48 10.83 -8.69
C VAL A 202 -11.55 9.60 -9.56
N LEU A 203 -11.65 8.42 -8.95
CA LEU A 203 -12.16 7.22 -9.61
C LEU A 203 -13.63 7.04 -9.21
N VAL A 204 -14.49 6.89 -10.21
CA VAL A 204 -15.92 6.66 -10.02
C VAL A 204 -16.28 5.31 -10.64
N TYR A 205 -16.65 4.37 -9.79
CA TYR A 205 -17.16 3.08 -10.21
C TYR A 205 -18.69 3.12 -10.29
N LYS A 206 -19.22 2.67 -11.43
CA LYS A 206 -20.65 2.57 -11.68
C LYS A 206 -20.95 1.49 -12.70
N ASP A 207 -21.94 0.64 -12.43
CA ASP A 207 -22.48 -0.31 -13.42
C ASP A 207 -21.38 -1.14 -14.10
N ASN A 208 -20.52 -1.76 -13.27
CA ASN A 208 -19.39 -2.60 -13.71
C ASN A 208 -18.27 -1.90 -14.51
N VAL A 209 -18.23 -0.57 -14.56
CA VAL A 209 -17.14 0.19 -15.19
C VAL A 209 -16.60 1.28 -14.27
N THR A 210 -15.34 1.66 -14.47
CA THR A 210 -14.71 2.77 -13.74
C THR A 210 -14.36 3.90 -14.71
N PHE A 211 -14.65 5.13 -14.30
CA PHE A 211 -14.16 6.35 -14.93
C PHE A 211 -13.19 7.08 -14.01
N ALA A 212 -12.20 7.72 -14.60
CA ALA A 212 -11.31 8.65 -13.92
C ALA A 212 -11.67 10.09 -14.29
N ILE A 213 -11.74 10.96 -13.29
CA ILE A 213 -11.83 12.40 -13.46
C ILE A 213 -10.56 13.00 -12.84
N ASP A 214 -9.86 13.82 -13.60
CA ASP A 214 -8.62 14.44 -13.15
C ASP A 214 -8.62 15.94 -13.47
N ILE A 215 -8.54 16.75 -12.42
CA ILE A 215 -8.53 18.21 -12.53
C ILE A 215 -7.18 18.70 -12.03
N ARG A 216 -6.38 19.23 -12.94
CA ARG A 216 -5.05 19.77 -12.65
C ARG A 216 -5.07 21.28 -12.80
N ALA A 217 -4.40 21.99 -11.92
CA ALA A 217 -4.15 23.40 -12.09
C ALA A 217 -2.83 23.78 -11.44
N LYS A 218 -2.30 24.97 -11.79
CA LYS A 218 -1.28 25.61 -10.96
C LYS A 218 -1.81 25.71 -9.52
N GLU A 219 -0.95 25.51 -8.54
CA GLU A 219 -1.35 25.52 -7.12
C GLU A 219 -2.09 26.81 -6.75
N SER A 220 -1.61 27.96 -7.24
CA SER A 220 -2.23 29.27 -7.02
C SER A 220 -3.56 29.47 -7.74
N ALA A 221 -3.91 28.61 -8.70
CA ALA A 221 -5.10 28.73 -9.54
C ALA A 221 -6.21 27.75 -9.18
N MET A 222 -5.91 26.73 -8.36
CA MET A 222 -6.88 25.69 -7.99
C MET A 222 -7.92 26.22 -6.99
N ASP A 223 -9.19 25.95 -7.28
CA ASP A 223 -10.33 26.23 -6.40
C ASP A 223 -11.12 24.93 -6.17
N ASP A 224 -11.24 24.49 -4.90
CA ASP A 224 -11.86 23.20 -4.55
C ASP A 224 -13.37 23.16 -4.87
N ASP A 225 -14.08 24.30 -4.81
CA ASP A 225 -15.49 24.40 -5.20
C ASP A 225 -15.67 24.19 -6.71
N THR A 226 -14.86 24.87 -7.51
CA THR A 226 -14.82 24.69 -8.97
C THR A 226 -14.48 23.25 -9.35
N ALA A 227 -13.51 22.63 -8.66
CA ALA A 227 -13.17 21.24 -8.89
C ALA A 227 -14.36 20.30 -8.60
N LYS A 228 -15.07 20.51 -7.48
CA LYS A 228 -16.28 19.75 -7.14
C LYS A 228 -17.41 19.96 -8.15
N LYS A 229 -17.59 21.18 -8.66
CA LYS A 229 -18.56 21.49 -9.72
C LYS A 229 -18.26 20.76 -11.02
N LEU A 230 -16.99 20.66 -11.41
CA LEU A 230 -16.57 19.86 -12.58
C LEU A 230 -16.88 18.37 -12.39
N ILE A 231 -16.56 17.82 -11.22
CA ILE A 231 -16.85 16.41 -10.90
C ILE A 231 -18.36 16.14 -10.94
N ASN A 232 -19.16 17.02 -10.33
CA ASN A 232 -20.62 16.93 -10.32
C ASN A 232 -21.27 17.27 -11.68
N GLY A 233 -20.49 17.81 -12.63
CA GLY A 233 -20.91 18.01 -14.02
C GLY A 233 -20.98 16.73 -14.83
N VAL A 234 -20.54 15.59 -14.27
CA VAL A 234 -20.57 14.27 -14.91
C VAL A 234 -21.80 13.49 -14.43
N ASP A 235 -22.66 13.06 -15.35
CA ASP A 235 -23.98 12.49 -15.05
C ASP A 235 -23.94 10.98 -14.81
N PHE A 236 -23.35 10.57 -13.67
CA PHE A 236 -23.37 9.17 -13.25
C PHE A 236 -24.76 8.68 -12.83
N LYS A 237 -25.69 9.58 -12.51
CA LYS A 237 -27.05 9.23 -12.07
C LYS A 237 -27.83 8.57 -13.20
N ASN A 238 -27.78 9.15 -14.40
CA ASN A 238 -28.50 8.63 -15.56
C ASN A 238 -27.66 7.65 -16.39
N PHE A 239 -26.38 7.51 -16.08
CA PHE A 239 -25.48 6.58 -16.77
C PHE A 239 -25.91 5.10 -16.65
N LYS A 240 -25.74 4.37 -17.75
CA LYS A 240 -25.90 2.92 -17.88
C LYS A 240 -24.82 2.41 -18.83
N SER A 241 -24.00 1.47 -18.39
CA SER A 241 -22.89 0.95 -19.20
C SER A 241 -23.33 -0.17 -20.16
N GLY A 242 -24.37 -0.92 -19.80
CA GLY A 242 -24.73 -2.18 -20.47
C GLY A 242 -23.70 -3.31 -20.27
N VAL A 243 -22.68 -3.09 -19.45
CA VAL A 243 -21.62 -4.05 -19.16
C VAL A 243 -22.09 -4.98 -18.04
N THR A 244 -22.19 -6.28 -18.35
CA THR A 244 -22.66 -7.31 -17.40
C THR A 244 -21.57 -8.34 -17.12
N ILE A 245 -21.63 -8.99 -15.96
CA ILE A 245 -20.72 -10.09 -15.61
C ILE A 245 -21.10 -11.35 -16.40
N ARG A 246 -20.19 -11.87 -17.25
CA ARG A 246 -20.36 -13.17 -17.93
C ARG A 246 -19.88 -14.32 -17.06
N LYS A 247 -18.73 -14.17 -16.41
CA LYS A 247 -18.10 -15.23 -15.59
C LYS A 247 -17.42 -14.62 -14.38
N LEU A 248 -17.57 -15.30 -13.24
CA LEU A 248 -16.93 -14.95 -11.98
C LEU A 248 -15.83 -15.97 -11.63
N SER A 249 -14.71 -15.49 -11.13
CA SER A 249 -13.58 -16.27 -10.63
C SER A 249 -13.08 -15.67 -9.32
N ALA A 250 -12.40 -16.47 -8.50
CA ALA A 250 -11.83 -15.99 -7.25
C ALA A 250 -10.55 -16.72 -6.87
N SER A 251 -9.69 -16.01 -6.16
CA SER A 251 -8.41 -16.50 -5.64
C SER A 251 -8.23 -16.10 -4.18
N TYR A 252 -7.56 -16.93 -3.39
CA TYR A 252 -7.31 -16.70 -1.97
C TYR A 252 -5.83 -16.64 -1.66
N PHE A 253 -5.41 -15.59 -0.95
CA PHE A 253 -4.01 -15.28 -0.63
C PHE A 253 -3.76 -15.23 0.89
N GLY A 254 -4.63 -15.84 1.67
CA GLY A 254 -4.50 -15.90 3.13
C GLY A 254 -3.91 -17.22 3.63
N PRO A 255 -3.78 -17.38 4.96
CA PRO A 255 -3.31 -18.62 5.56
C PRO A 255 -4.28 -19.78 5.28
N THR A 256 -3.75 -20.98 5.14
CA THR A 256 -4.53 -22.20 4.86
C THR A 256 -4.52 -23.22 6.02
N LYS A 257 -4.06 -22.81 7.21
CA LYS A 257 -4.02 -23.70 8.38
C LYS A 257 -5.43 -24.02 8.88
N ALA A 258 -5.59 -25.17 9.54
CA ALA A 258 -6.84 -25.57 10.16
C ALA A 258 -7.32 -24.49 11.16
N GLY A 259 -8.64 -24.32 11.24
CA GLY A 259 -9.27 -23.29 12.06
C GLY A 259 -9.31 -21.90 11.43
N THR A 260 -8.59 -21.65 10.34
CA THR A 260 -8.65 -20.35 9.64
C THR A 260 -10.07 -20.08 9.15
N ALA A 261 -10.67 -18.99 9.60
CA ALA A 261 -12.00 -18.56 9.17
C ALA A 261 -11.95 -17.89 7.79
N ILE A 262 -12.81 -18.34 6.87
CA ILE A 262 -12.96 -17.79 5.52
C ILE A 262 -14.30 -17.05 5.43
N SER A 263 -14.24 -15.76 5.08
CA SER A 263 -15.37 -14.83 4.99
C SER A 263 -15.03 -13.63 4.08
N ASP A 264 -15.90 -12.63 4.01
CA ASP A 264 -15.71 -11.38 3.25
C ASP A 264 -14.47 -10.59 3.69
N LYS A 265 -14.03 -10.79 4.94
CA LYS A 265 -12.84 -10.15 5.51
C LYS A 265 -11.52 -10.85 5.12
N SER A 266 -11.62 -12.01 4.48
CA SER A 266 -10.46 -12.80 4.08
C SER A 266 -9.74 -12.16 2.88
N LYS A 267 -8.48 -12.56 2.66
CA LYS A 267 -7.65 -12.10 1.52
C LYS A 267 -8.09 -12.76 0.20
N ILE A 268 -9.35 -12.59 -0.16
CA ILE A 268 -9.94 -13.08 -1.40
C ILE A 268 -9.91 -11.94 -2.42
N VAL A 269 -9.51 -12.26 -3.64
CA VAL A 269 -9.65 -11.38 -4.80
C VAL A 269 -10.65 -12.02 -5.74
N VAL A 270 -11.65 -11.25 -6.14
CA VAL A 270 -12.70 -11.68 -7.06
C VAL A 270 -12.54 -10.94 -8.37
N TYR A 271 -12.60 -11.71 -9.45
CA TYR A 271 -12.36 -11.25 -10.81
C TYR A 271 -13.51 -11.68 -11.71
N ALA A 272 -13.84 -10.83 -12.68
CA ALA A 272 -14.90 -11.09 -13.64
C ALA A 272 -14.42 -10.97 -15.09
N LYS A 273 -15.00 -11.82 -15.94
CA LYS A 273 -15.06 -11.60 -17.38
C LYS A 273 -16.37 -10.89 -17.71
N PHE A 274 -16.30 -9.79 -18.44
CA PHE A 274 -17.43 -8.91 -18.73
C PHE A 274 -18.02 -9.13 -20.13
N SER A 275 -19.21 -8.56 -20.37
CA SER A 275 -19.97 -8.73 -21.62
C SER A 275 -19.24 -8.23 -22.86
N ASN A 276 -18.44 -7.18 -22.69
CA ASN A 276 -17.58 -6.53 -23.68
C ASN A 276 -16.24 -7.23 -23.91
N GLY A 277 -16.00 -8.39 -23.29
CA GLY A 277 -14.74 -9.15 -23.41
C GLY A 277 -13.62 -8.65 -22.50
N ALA A 278 -13.83 -7.54 -21.79
CA ALA A 278 -12.89 -7.06 -20.78
C ALA A 278 -12.98 -7.90 -19.51
N ASP A 279 -12.02 -7.66 -18.63
CA ASP A 279 -11.55 -8.64 -17.68
C ASP A 279 -11.05 -7.78 -16.48
N GLY A 280 -11.66 -7.89 -15.29
CA GLY A 280 -11.42 -6.93 -14.20
C GLY A 280 -11.85 -7.36 -12.80
N ASN A 281 -11.30 -6.68 -11.79
CA ASN A 281 -11.58 -6.97 -10.38
C ASN A 281 -12.95 -6.46 -9.94
N LEU A 282 -13.54 -7.12 -8.96
CA LEU A 282 -14.78 -6.70 -8.31
C LEU A 282 -14.56 -6.60 -6.80
N SER A 283 -15.24 -5.66 -6.16
CA SER A 283 -15.18 -5.53 -4.69
C SER A 283 -16.54 -5.60 -3.99
N ASP A 284 -17.65 -5.61 -4.72
CA ASP A 284 -19.00 -5.83 -4.17
C ASP A 284 -19.41 -7.31 -4.27
N TRP A 285 -18.66 -8.17 -3.59
CA TRP A 285 -18.91 -9.61 -3.54
C TRP A 285 -19.01 -10.05 -2.07
N HIS A 286 -19.65 -11.19 -1.85
CA HIS A 286 -19.78 -11.79 -0.53
C HIS A 286 -19.65 -13.32 -0.57
N VAL A 287 -19.18 -13.90 0.52
CA VAL A 287 -19.13 -15.32 0.79
C VAL A 287 -20.47 -15.76 1.36
N THR A 288 -21.14 -16.66 0.65
CA THR A 288 -22.47 -17.15 1.03
C THR A 288 -22.43 -18.33 2.01
N ASN A 289 -21.27 -18.95 2.20
CA ASN A 289 -21.07 -20.08 3.12
C ASN A 289 -19.75 -19.92 3.92
N PRO A 290 -19.67 -18.90 4.79
CA PRO A 290 -18.49 -18.69 5.62
C PRO A 290 -18.21 -19.94 6.47
N GLN A 291 -16.94 -20.34 6.56
CA GLN A 291 -16.55 -21.57 7.25
C GLN A 291 -15.11 -21.50 7.72
N LYS A 292 -14.75 -22.38 8.66
CA LYS A 292 -13.36 -22.60 9.04
C LYS A 292 -12.76 -23.73 8.20
N LEU A 293 -11.48 -23.62 7.86
CA LEU A 293 -10.76 -24.70 7.20
C LEU A 293 -10.60 -25.88 8.17
N ALA A 294 -10.91 -27.09 7.72
CA ALA A 294 -10.76 -28.31 8.49
C ALA A 294 -9.50 -29.08 8.04
N THR A 295 -8.80 -29.68 9.00
CA THR A 295 -7.65 -30.57 8.76
C THR A 295 -7.97 -31.62 7.71
N ASP A 296 -7.03 -31.89 6.79
CA ASP A 296 -7.15 -32.88 5.71
C ASP A 296 -8.32 -32.67 4.73
N LYS A 297 -8.94 -31.48 4.71
CA LYS A 297 -10.06 -31.18 3.81
C LYS A 297 -9.74 -30.09 2.81
N THR A 298 -10.42 -30.18 1.67
CA THR A 298 -10.56 -29.07 0.73
C THR A 298 -11.93 -28.42 0.96
N SER A 299 -11.93 -27.16 1.37
CA SER A 299 -13.15 -26.37 1.52
C SER A 299 -13.57 -25.77 0.18
N VAL A 300 -14.87 -25.76 -0.11
CA VAL A 300 -15.45 -25.09 -1.27
C VAL A 300 -16.21 -23.85 -0.80
N ILE A 301 -15.63 -22.68 -1.06
CA ILE A 301 -16.19 -21.37 -0.70
C ILE A 301 -17.00 -20.87 -1.89
N LYS A 302 -18.27 -20.51 -1.64
CA LYS A 302 -19.21 -19.98 -2.62
C LYS A 302 -19.23 -18.46 -2.51
N ILE A 303 -18.78 -17.81 -3.57
CA ILE A 303 -18.72 -16.35 -3.68
C ILE A 303 -19.85 -15.90 -4.59
N LYS A 304 -20.57 -14.87 -4.19
CA LYS A 304 -21.65 -14.27 -4.98
C LYS A 304 -21.34 -12.79 -5.23
N CYS A 305 -21.60 -12.35 -6.45
CA CYS A 305 -21.56 -10.95 -6.86
C CYS A 305 -22.70 -10.75 -7.85
N GLN A 306 -23.60 -9.80 -7.57
CA GLN A 306 -24.85 -9.64 -8.30
C GLN A 306 -25.62 -10.99 -8.40
N ASP A 307 -26.03 -11.40 -9.59
CA ASP A 307 -26.71 -12.66 -9.88
C ASP A 307 -25.74 -13.83 -10.16
N LYS A 308 -24.42 -13.59 -10.14
CA LYS A 308 -23.41 -14.60 -10.47
C LYS A 308 -22.79 -15.22 -9.22
N THR A 309 -22.34 -16.46 -9.37
CA THR A 309 -21.64 -17.19 -8.31
C THR A 309 -20.35 -17.84 -8.82
N ALA A 310 -19.36 -17.98 -7.94
CA ALA A 310 -18.11 -18.67 -8.18
C ALA A 310 -17.81 -19.65 -7.03
N LYS A 311 -17.11 -20.74 -7.35
CA LYS A 311 -16.61 -21.72 -6.38
C LYS A 311 -15.09 -21.57 -6.25
N LEU A 312 -14.62 -21.23 -5.06
CA LEU A 312 -13.22 -21.16 -4.71
C LEU A 312 -12.85 -22.38 -3.86
N LYS A 313 -11.93 -23.22 -4.35
CA LYS A 313 -11.42 -24.38 -3.64
C LYS A 313 -10.18 -23.99 -2.84
N ILE A 314 -10.18 -24.26 -1.53
CA ILE A 314 -9.04 -23.98 -0.64
C ILE A 314 -8.65 -25.29 0.04
N VAL A 315 -7.43 -25.75 -0.22
CA VAL A 315 -6.85 -26.94 0.45
C VAL A 315 -6.27 -26.51 1.79
N CYS A 316 -6.67 -27.18 2.88
CA CYS A 316 -6.08 -26.93 4.18
C CYS A 316 -4.63 -27.46 4.22
N SER A 317 -3.68 -26.64 4.67
CA SER A 317 -2.27 -27.04 4.81
C SER A 317 -1.97 -27.79 6.11
N THR A 318 -2.89 -27.79 7.06
CA THR A 318 -2.77 -28.62 8.27
C THR A 318 -3.19 -30.04 7.94
N MET A 319 -2.28 -30.98 8.22
CA MET A 319 -2.50 -32.40 8.01
C MET A 319 -2.60 -33.12 9.36
N SER A 320 -3.45 -34.13 9.46
CA SER A 320 -3.41 -35.07 10.59
C SER A 320 -2.11 -35.89 10.56
N LYS A 321 -1.77 -36.53 11.69
CA LYS A 321 -0.60 -37.43 11.78
C LYS A 321 -0.65 -38.51 10.70
N SER A 322 -1.78 -39.20 10.56
CA SER A 322 -1.98 -40.27 9.57
C SER A 322 -1.80 -39.76 8.14
N ASN A 323 -2.45 -38.64 7.78
CA ASN A 323 -2.35 -38.10 6.42
C ASN A 323 -0.94 -37.56 6.11
N TYR A 324 -0.28 -36.94 7.08
CA TYR A 324 1.11 -36.49 6.94
C TYR A 324 2.05 -37.68 6.65
N MET A 325 1.92 -38.75 7.43
CA MET A 325 2.70 -39.99 7.22
C MET A 325 2.42 -40.61 5.85
N ALA A 326 1.17 -40.59 5.37
CA ALA A 326 0.81 -41.11 4.05
C ALA A 326 1.40 -40.30 2.88
N HIS A 327 1.70 -39.01 3.08
CA HIS A 327 2.34 -38.16 2.07
C HIS A 327 3.87 -38.24 2.09
N CYS A 328 4.47 -38.76 3.17
CA CYS A 328 5.90 -39.00 3.25
C CYS A 328 6.29 -40.16 2.33
N LYS A 329 7.36 -39.95 1.55
CA LYS A 329 7.88 -40.96 0.61
C LYS A 329 9.24 -41.45 1.07
N THR A 330 9.54 -42.72 0.80
CA THR A 330 10.88 -43.25 0.94
C THR A 330 11.71 -42.85 -0.28
N TYR A 331 12.91 -42.32 -0.05
CA TYR A 331 13.89 -42.02 -1.08
C TYR A 331 15.11 -42.91 -0.85
N SER A 332 15.85 -43.22 -1.92
CA SER A 332 17.11 -43.94 -1.78
C SER A 332 18.12 -43.06 -1.02
N TYR A 333 19.08 -43.69 -0.32
CA TYR A 333 20.16 -42.96 0.33
C TYR A 333 20.94 -42.09 -0.68
N SER A 334 21.22 -42.63 -1.88
CA SER A 334 21.88 -41.88 -2.94
C SER A 334 21.08 -40.63 -3.37
N ASP A 335 19.77 -40.73 -3.50
CA ASP A 335 18.93 -39.57 -3.80
C ASP A 335 18.99 -38.52 -2.70
N LEU A 336 18.92 -38.94 -1.43
CA LEU A 336 19.02 -38.03 -0.29
C LEU A 336 20.37 -37.31 -0.30
N THR A 337 21.48 -38.04 -0.43
CA THR A 337 22.84 -37.49 -0.39
C THR A 337 23.14 -36.55 -1.56
N HIS A 338 22.58 -36.79 -2.75
CA HIS A 338 22.90 -35.96 -3.93
C HIS A 338 21.87 -34.86 -4.22
N LYS A 339 20.68 -34.89 -3.61
CA LYS A 339 19.56 -33.99 -3.97
C LYS A 339 18.93 -33.27 -2.78
N SER A 340 19.42 -33.48 -1.56
CA SER A 340 18.99 -32.88 -0.29
C SER A 340 18.94 -31.34 -0.31
N THR A 341 19.94 -30.69 -0.90
CA THR A 341 20.05 -29.23 -1.04
C THR A 341 19.43 -28.70 -2.33
N GLY A 342 18.92 -29.59 -3.18
CA GLY A 342 18.32 -29.28 -4.47
C GLY A 342 16.87 -29.73 -4.53
N LYS A 343 16.57 -30.65 -5.47
CA LYS A 343 15.20 -31.07 -5.79
C LYS A 343 14.41 -31.67 -4.63
N LEU A 344 15.09 -32.23 -3.62
CA LEU A 344 14.43 -32.82 -2.46
C LEU A 344 14.29 -31.88 -1.27
N GLN A 345 14.88 -30.68 -1.31
CA GLN A 345 14.80 -29.76 -0.16
C GLN A 345 13.33 -29.45 0.17
N GLY A 346 12.94 -29.68 1.43
CA GLY A 346 11.58 -29.49 1.91
C GLY A 346 10.57 -30.60 1.55
N ALA A 347 10.98 -31.61 0.77
CA ALA A 347 10.12 -32.75 0.42
C ALA A 347 9.78 -33.59 1.64
N LEU A 348 8.55 -34.12 1.69
CA LEU A 348 8.11 -35.04 2.75
C LEU A 348 8.79 -36.40 2.57
N VAL A 349 9.45 -36.88 3.62
CA VAL A 349 10.27 -38.08 3.61
C VAL A 349 9.89 -39.03 4.74
N LYS A 350 9.96 -40.33 4.44
CA LYS A 350 9.96 -41.45 5.38
C LYS A 350 11.32 -42.12 5.32
N ALA A 351 12.00 -42.22 6.46
CA ALA A 351 13.24 -42.99 6.58
C ALA A 351 13.13 -43.95 7.78
N THR A 352 13.71 -45.13 7.64
CA THR A 352 13.78 -46.13 8.71
C THR A 352 15.23 -46.54 8.86
N GLY A 353 15.73 -46.55 10.09
CA GLY A 353 17.12 -46.85 10.37
C GLY A 353 17.37 -47.12 11.84
N LYS A 354 18.54 -47.69 12.11
CA LYS A 354 19.01 -47.97 13.48
C LYS A 354 19.76 -46.75 14.01
N VAL A 355 19.43 -46.31 15.23
CA VAL A 355 20.12 -45.20 15.89
C VAL A 355 21.54 -45.63 16.25
N THR A 356 22.53 -44.98 15.64
CA THR A 356 23.94 -45.26 15.90
C THR A 356 24.57 -44.27 16.86
N GLN A 357 23.95 -43.10 17.03
CA GLN A 357 24.40 -42.11 17.98
C GLN A 357 23.24 -41.20 18.41
N VAL A 358 23.13 -40.94 19.71
CA VAL A 358 22.30 -39.85 20.24
C VAL A 358 23.21 -38.64 20.45
N ILE A 359 23.04 -37.62 19.60
CA ILE A 359 23.88 -36.41 19.64
C ILE A 359 23.36 -35.45 20.72
N GLY A 360 22.04 -35.34 20.84
CA GLY A 360 21.37 -34.43 21.77
C GLY A 360 19.89 -34.77 21.95
N SER A 361 19.20 -33.94 22.74
CA SER A 361 17.76 -34.10 22.94
C SER A 361 17.00 -33.86 21.63
N GLY A 362 16.50 -34.94 21.02
CA GLY A 362 15.79 -34.89 19.74
C GLY A 362 16.71 -34.90 18.51
N GLU A 363 18.01 -35.18 18.67
CA GLU A 363 19.00 -35.17 17.59
C GLU A 363 19.73 -36.52 17.52
N TYR A 364 19.64 -37.17 16.36
CA TYR A 364 20.05 -38.56 16.17
C TYR A 364 20.84 -38.74 14.88
N LEU A 365 21.84 -39.62 14.93
CA LEU A 365 22.44 -40.21 13.75
C LEU A 365 21.83 -41.60 13.55
N ILE A 366 21.22 -41.85 12.40
CA ILE A 366 20.65 -43.16 12.06
C ILE A 366 21.35 -43.77 10.85
N ASP A 367 21.58 -45.08 10.88
CA ASP A 367 21.99 -45.85 9.71
C ASP A 367 20.77 -46.40 8.98
N VAL A 368 20.57 -45.98 7.73
CA VAL A 368 19.45 -46.42 6.88
C VAL A 368 19.81 -47.56 5.93
N GLY A 369 21.06 -48.03 5.95
CA GLY A 369 21.53 -49.14 5.12
C GLY A 369 21.12 -50.52 5.62
N GLY A 370 20.88 -50.65 6.93
CA GLY A 370 20.55 -51.92 7.59
C GLY A 370 21.76 -52.83 7.78
N ASP A 371 21.49 -54.07 8.24
CA ASP A 371 22.52 -54.98 8.78
C ASP A 371 23.61 -55.42 7.79
N TRP A 372 23.43 -55.17 6.49
CA TRP A 372 24.32 -55.65 5.43
C TRP A 372 24.98 -54.52 4.62
N ASP A 373 24.64 -53.26 4.89
CA ASP A 373 25.05 -52.10 4.07
C ASP A 373 25.31 -50.86 4.95
N PHE A 374 26.12 -51.07 5.99
CA PHE A 374 26.44 -50.06 6.99
C PHE A 374 27.10 -48.80 6.40
N GLY A 375 26.92 -47.68 7.08
CA GLY A 375 27.59 -46.41 6.77
C GLY A 375 26.75 -45.42 5.98
N LYS A 376 25.47 -45.72 5.78
CA LYS A 376 24.48 -44.84 5.13
C LYS A 376 23.78 -44.00 6.18
N TYR A 377 24.48 -42.99 6.69
CA TYR A 377 23.99 -42.19 7.81
C TYR A 377 23.10 -41.03 7.39
N VAL A 378 22.02 -40.82 8.13
CA VAL A 378 21.14 -39.67 7.99
C VAL A 378 21.06 -38.96 9.33
N HIS A 379 21.19 -37.64 9.29
CA HIS A 379 21.03 -36.79 10.46
C HIS A 379 19.55 -36.48 10.69
N ILE A 380 19.04 -36.74 11.90
CA ILE A 380 17.64 -36.50 12.27
C ILE A 380 17.57 -35.42 13.34
N VAL A 381 16.81 -34.37 13.06
CA VAL A 381 16.49 -33.30 14.02
C VAL A 381 14.99 -33.32 14.32
N SER A 382 14.61 -33.31 15.58
CA SER A 382 13.22 -33.39 16.05
C SER A 382 13.00 -32.50 17.28
N SER A 383 11.77 -32.49 17.82
CA SER A 383 11.44 -31.67 18.98
C SER A 383 11.85 -32.28 20.34
N GLY A 384 12.31 -33.53 20.40
CA GLY A 384 12.66 -34.21 21.66
C GLY A 384 11.47 -34.73 22.47
N ASN A 385 10.24 -34.67 21.93
CA ASN A 385 9.00 -34.99 22.64
C ASN A 385 8.50 -36.43 22.40
N GLU A 386 9.22 -37.18 21.57
CA GLU A 386 8.93 -38.55 21.13
C GLU A 386 9.32 -39.65 22.15
N GLY A 387 9.49 -39.28 23.42
CA GLY A 387 10.01 -40.14 24.48
C GLY A 387 11.52 -40.41 24.34
N LYS A 388 12.13 -41.07 25.34
CA LYS A 388 13.59 -41.33 25.36
C LYS A 388 14.00 -42.32 24.26
N VAL A 389 14.54 -41.85 23.14
CA VAL A 389 15.17 -42.68 22.10
C VAL A 389 16.62 -42.95 22.52
N VAL A 390 17.08 -44.18 22.38
CA VAL A 390 18.45 -44.59 22.74
C VAL A 390 19.19 -45.18 21.54
N GLU A 391 20.50 -45.32 21.67
CA GLU A 391 21.31 -46.07 20.70
C GLU A 391 20.78 -47.50 20.57
N ASP A 392 20.99 -48.08 19.39
CA ASP A 392 20.45 -49.37 18.94
C ASP A 392 18.93 -49.45 18.70
N ASP A 393 18.14 -48.43 19.07
CA ASP A 393 16.73 -48.36 18.69
C ASP A 393 16.58 -48.34 17.15
N THR A 394 15.66 -49.14 16.60
CA THR A 394 15.22 -48.96 15.21
C THR A 394 14.06 -47.99 15.20
N ILE A 395 14.20 -46.89 14.46
CA ILE A 395 13.16 -45.85 14.38
C ILE A 395 12.71 -45.63 12.95
N THR A 396 11.44 -45.27 12.79
CA THR A 396 10.89 -44.75 11.53
C THR A 396 10.52 -43.28 11.70
N VAL A 397 11.17 -42.42 10.92
CA VAL A 397 10.99 -40.97 10.95
C VAL A 397 10.12 -40.51 9.78
N TYR A 398 9.25 -39.56 10.06
CA TYR A 398 8.42 -38.87 9.06
C TYR A 398 8.65 -37.37 9.20
N GLY A 399 9.18 -36.75 8.15
CA GLY A 399 9.65 -35.38 8.24
C GLY A 399 9.83 -34.70 6.90
N LYS A 400 10.64 -33.64 6.91
CA LYS A 400 11.07 -32.94 5.70
C LYS A 400 12.58 -33.03 5.56
N VAL A 401 13.05 -33.23 4.33
CA VAL A 401 14.47 -33.09 4.00
C VAL A 401 14.90 -31.64 4.25
N ALA A 402 15.93 -31.43 5.06
CA ALA A 402 16.39 -30.12 5.51
C ALA A 402 17.59 -29.61 4.70
N GLY A 403 18.36 -30.51 4.10
CA GLY A 403 19.58 -30.20 3.37
C GLY A 403 20.68 -31.17 3.79
N ASP A 404 21.89 -30.66 3.91
CA ASP A 404 23.05 -31.43 4.36
C ASP A 404 23.44 -31.02 5.78
N PHE A 405 23.93 -32.01 6.52
CA PHE A 405 24.58 -31.85 7.81
C PHE A 405 26.05 -32.24 7.67
N GLN A 406 26.94 -31.41 8.21
CA GLN A 406 28.37 -31.66 8.23
C GLN A 406 28.86 -31.86 9.66
N TYR A 407 29.64 -32.90 9.88
CA TYR A 407 30.28 -33.17 11.15
C TYR A 407 31.71 -33.68 10.97
N GLU A 408 32.54 -33.43 11.97
CA GLU A 408 33.90 -33.95 12.04
C GLU A 408 33.88 -35.34 12.72
N THR A 409 34.52 -36.32 12.09
CA THR A 409 34.68 -37.67 12.65
C THR A 409 35.74 -37.68 13.74
N VAL A 410 35.77 -38.73 14.56
CA VAL A 410 36.78 -38.92 15.62
C VAL A 410 38.23 -38.88 15.10
N LEU A 411 38.44 -39.20 13.81
CA LEU A 411 39.76 -39.15 13.16
C LEU A 411 40.03 -37.82 12.43
N GLY A 412 39.21 -36.78 12.64
CA GLY A 412 39.41 -35.43 12.11
C GLY A 412 38.94 -35.21 10.66
N ALA A 413 38.32 -36.21 10.03
CA ALA A 413 37.77 -36.05 8.68
C ALA A 413 36.36 -35.46 8.72
N ASN A 414 36.07 -34.47 7.88
CA ASN A 414 34.72 -33.93 7.70
C ASN A 414 33.86 -34.87 6.84
N LYS A 415 32.66 -35.20 7.33
CA LYS A 415 31.66 -35.98 6.59
C LYS A 415 30.41 -35.15 6.37
N THR A 416 29.88 -35.21 5.15
CA THR A 416 28.61 -34.57 4.77
C THR A 416 27.56 -35.65 4.56
N ILE A 417 26.43 -35.52 5.24
CA ILE A 417 25.31 -36.48 5.18
C ILE A 417 23.97 -35.72 5.04
N PRO A 418 22.92 -36.35 4.51
CA PRO A 418 21.61 -35.71 4.42
C PRO A 418 21.00 -35.49 5.81
N GLU A 419 20.24 -34.40 5.95
CA GLU A 419 19.50 -34.05 7.17
C GLU A 419 17.97 -34.11 6.96
N ILE A 420 17.25 -34.61 7.96
CA ILE A 420 15.79 -34.65 8.01
C ILE A 420 15.30 -33.98 9.29
N ASN A 421 14.45 -32.96 9.12
CA ASN A 421 13.63 -32.41 10.19
C ASN A 421 12.41 -33.30 10.41
N ALA A 422 12.48 -34.19 11.41
CA ALA A 422 11.44 -35.13 11.77
C ALA A 422 10.28 -34.43 12.49
N LYS A 423 9.07 -34.71 12.02
CA LYS A 423 7.82 -34.26 12.66
C LYS A 423 7.21 -35.36 13.53
N TYR A 424 7.35 -36.62 13.12
CA TYR A 424 6.92 -37.78 13.88
C TYR A 424 7.98 -38.86 13.84
N ILE A 425 8.19 -39.52 14.98
CA ILE A 425 9.06 -40.68 15.12
C ILE A 425 8.21 -41.83 15.69
N ASN A 426 8.31 -43.00 15.07
CA ASN A 426 7.72 -44.25 15.54
C ASN A 426 8.86 -45.25 15.83
N ARG A 427 8.64 -46.15 16.78
CA ARG A 427 9.55 -47.24 17.16
C ARG A 427 8.91 -48.58 16.83
#